data_AF-A0A9E4Y1C7-F1
#
_entry.id   AF-A0A9E4Y1C7-F1
#
_cell.length_a   1.000
_cell.length_b   1.000
_cell.length_c   1.000
_cell.angle_alpha   90.00
_cell.angle_beta   90.00
_cell.angle_gamma   90.00
#
_symmetry.space_group_name_H-M   'P 1'
#
loop_
_entity.id
_entity.type
_entity.pdbx_description
1 polymer ?
#
loop_
_entity_poly.entity_id
_entity_poly.type
_entity_poly.pdbx_seq_one_letter_code
_entity_poly.pdbx_strand_id
1 'polypeptide(L)'
;QIVGESFHRFSPQGVTGILAIAESHISIHTWPEYGYAAADVFACGESFQPRAAAQVLIDRFEAGDHDITEVQRGLVPTGVPS
;
A
#
# COMPACT_ATOMS: atom_id res chain seq x y z
N GLN A 1 -6.26 -12.51 1.35
CA GLN A 1 -6.31 -12.96 2.77
C GLN A 1 -5.31 -12.14 3.57
N ILE A 2 -5.67 -11.69 4.78
CA ILE A 2 -4.72 -11.06 5.71
C ILE A 2 -3.94 -12.17 6.45
N VAL A 3 -2.62 -12.03 6.50
CA VAL A 3 -1.69 -12.96 7.16
C VAL A 3 -1.19 -12.38 8.48
N GLY A 4 -1.05 -11.06 8.58
CA GLY A 4 -0.67 -10.38 9.81
C GLY A 4 -0.69 -8.87 9.68
N GLU A 5 -0.64 -8.18 10.82
CA GLU A 5 -0.62 -6.73 10.90
C GLU A 5 0.37 -6.23 11.96
N SER A 6 0.93 -5.05 11.74
CA SER A 6 1.78 -4.35 12.69
C SER A 6 1.59 -2.85 12.54
N PHE A 7 1.30 -2.17 13.65
CA PHE A 7 1.14 -0.72 13.69
C PHE A 7 1.98 -0.14 14.80
N HIS A 8 2.70 0.93 14.48
CA HIS A 8 3.47 1.69 15.45
C HIS A 8 3.14 3.17 15.32
N ARG A 9 2.68 3.76 16.42
CA ARG A 9 2.49 5.21 16.55
C ARG A 9 3.73 5.81 17.19
N PHE A 10 4.35 6.75 16.50
CA PHE A 10 5.51 7.47 17.01
C PHE A 10 5.09 8.63 17.92
N SER A 11 6.01 9.04 18.80
CA SER A 11 5.88 10.25 19.61
C SER A 11 6.76 11.34 19.00
N PRO A 12 6.27 12.58 18.84
CA PRO A 12 4.97 13.08 19.27
C PRO A 12 3.79 12.71 18.34
N GLN A 13 4.06 12.35 17.09
CA GLN A 13 3.05 12.05 16.08
C GLN A 13 3.64 11.16 14.97
N GLY A 14 2.78 10.75 14.03
CA GLY A 14 3.14 9.85 12.93
C GLY A 14 2.84 8.39 13.25
N VAL A 15 2.60 7.62 12.20
CA VAL A 15 2.23 6.21 12.23
C VAL A 15 2.94 5.48 11.10
N THR A 16 3.47 4.30 11.42
CA THR A 16 3.77 3.25 10.43
C THR A 16 2.79 2.10 10.62
N GLY A 17 2.16 1.66 9.54
CA GLY A 17 1.29 0.50 9.50
C GLY A 17 1.70 -0.45 8.38
N ILE A 18 1.71 -1.75 8.66
CA ILE A 18 2.01 -2.80 7.69
C ILE A 18 0.95 -3.90 7.83
N LEU A 19 0.35 -4.26 6.70
CA LEU A 19 -0.56 -5.38 6.57
C LEU A 19 0.07 -6.39 5.62
N ALA A 20 0.47 -7.54 6.14
CA ALA A 20 0.88 -8.68 5.34
C ALA A 20 -0.38 -9.36 4.77
N ILE A 21 -0.48 -9.44 3.44
CA ILE A 21 -1.60 -10.07 2.74
C ILE A 21 -1.08 -11.14 1.79
N ALA A 22 -1.56 -12.38 1.91
CA ALA A 22 -1.11 -13.54 1.13
C ALA A 22 0.38 -13.44 0.70
N GLU A 23 0.67 -13.31 -0.60
CA GLU A 23 2.03 -13.24 -1.18
C GLU A 23 2.52 -11.79 -1.42
N SER A 24 2.03 -10.83 -0.63
CA SER A 24 2.17 -9.39 -0.90
C SER A 24 1.97 -8.54 0.37
N HIS A 25 1.81 -7.21 0.26
CA HIS A 25 1.64 -6.34 1.43
C HIS A 25 0.99 -4.99 1.11
N ILE A 26 0.42 -4.38 2.15
CA ILE A 26 0.07 -2.95 2.16
C ILE A 26 0.87 -2.28 3.28
N SER A 27 1.57 -1.19 3.00
CA SER A 27 2.26 -0.39 4.01
C SER A 27 1.87 1.07 3.92
N ILE A 28 1.92 1.76 5.05
CA ILE A 28 1.70 3.21 5.12
C ILE A 28 2.60 3.84 6.17
N HIS A 29 3.13 5.02 5.84
CA HIS A 29 3.91 5.88 6.71
C HIS A 29 3.32 7.29 6.66
N THR A 30 3.15 7.92 7.82
CA THR A 30 2.53 9.25 7.93
C THR A 30 3.44 10.23 8.66
N TRP A 31 3.46 11.46 8.17
CA TRP A 31 4.14 12.61 8.76
C TRP A 31 3.15 13.77 8.89
N PRO A 32 2.37 13.81 9.99
CA PRO A 32 1.33 14.82 10.17
C PRO A 32 1.84 16.26 10.15
N GLU A 33 3.11 16.50 10.49
CA GLU A 33 3.77 17.82 10.51
C GLU A 33 3.89 18.42 9.11
N TYR A 34 3.83 17.57 8.08
CA TYR A 34 3.86 17.95 6.67
C TYR A 34 2.52 17.72 5.98
N GLY A 35 1.50 17.21 6.71
CA GLY A 35 0.24 16.77 6.09
C GLY A 35 0.45 15.68 5.04
N TYR A 36 1.46 14.80 5.22
CA TYR A 36 1.90 13.85 4.21
C TYR A 36 1.74 12.40 4.66
N ALA A 37 1.41 11.54 3.69
CA ALA A 37 1.44 10.09 3.85
C ALA A 37 2.05 9.44 2.60
N ALA A 38 2.87 8.41 2.81
CA ALA A 38 3.35 7.52 1.77
C ALA A 38 2.76 6.13 1.99
N ALA A 39 2.20 5.52 0.95
CA ALA A 39 1.61 4.19 1.04
C ALA A 39 2.02 3.33 -0.15
N ASP A 40 2.28 2.05 0.12
CA ASP A 40 2.50 1.02 -0.89
C ASP A 40 1.35 0.04 -0.85
N VAL A 41 0.76 -0.21 -2.02
CA VAL A 41 -0.25 -1.26 -2.21
C VAL A 41 0.34 -2.28 -3.18
N PHE A 42 0.92 -3.34 -2.63
CA PHE A 42 1.42 -4.46 -3.42
C PHE A 42 0.45 -5.63 -3.25
N ALA A 43 -0.10 -6.12 -4.35
CA ALA A 43 -1.00 -7.26 -4.36
C ALA A 43 -0.70 -8.19 -5.53
N CYS A 44 -1.03 -9.47 -5.35
CA CYS A 44 -0.93 -10.51 -6.37
C CYS A 44 -2.34 -10.97 -6.80
N GLY A 45 -2.48 -11.35 -8.08
CA GLY A 45 -3.71 -11.87 -8.66
C GLY A 45 -4.67 -10.81 -9.21
N GLU A 46 -5.56 -11.22 -10.12
CA GLU A 46 -6.44 -10.32 -10.88
C GLU A 46 -7.64 -9.80 -10.08
N SER A 47 -7.97 -10.44 -8.96
CA SER A 47 -9.15 -10.09 -8.16
C SER A 47 -8.94 -8.91 -7.22
N PHE A 48 -7.69 -8.50 -6.99
CA PHE A 48 -7.36 -7.34 -6.18
C PHE A 48 -7.04 -6.14 -7.08
N GLN A 49 -7.62 -4.98 -6.77
CA GLN A 49 -7.41 -3.75 -7.54
C GLN A 49 -6.59 -2.74 -6.71
N PRO A 50 -5.26 -2.64 -6.92
CA PRO A 50 -4.40 -1.75 -6.13
C PRO A 50 -4.85 -0.29 -6.16
N ARG A 51 -5.31 0.19 -7.32
CA ARG A 51 -5.85 1.56 -7.46
C ARG A 51 -7.09 1.81 -6.61
N ALA A 52 -7.97 0.82 -6.46
CA ALA A 52 -9.15 0.98 -5.61
C ALA A 52 -8.75 1.14 -4.13
N ALA A 53 -7.75 0.38 -3.67
CA ALA A 53 -7.21 0.55 -2.33
C ALA A 53 -6.51 1.91 -2.14
N ALA A 54 -5.73 2.36 -3.14
CA ALA A 54 -5.13 3.69 -3.12
C ALA A 54 -6.20 4.80 -3.06
N GLN A 55 -7.30 4.67 -3.82
CA GLN A 55 -8.41 5.63 -3.78
C GLN A 55 -9.07 5.69 -2.39
N VAL A 56 -9.23 4.54 -1.72
CA VAL A 56 -9.73 4.51 -0.34
C VAL A 56 -8.80 5.31 0.58
N LEU A 57 -7.48 5.24 0.42
CA LEU A 57 -6.56 6.04 1.22
C LEU A 57 -6.72 7.54 0.90
N ILE A 58 -6.75 7.92 -0.37
CA ILE A 58 -6.91 9.31 -0.81
C ILE A 58 -8.19 9.92 -0.22
N ASP A 59 -9.32 9.23 -0.33
CA ASP A 59 -10.61 9.71 0.17
C ASP A 59 -10.61 9.81 1.70
N ARG A 60 -9.99 8.86 2.39
CA ARG A 60 -9.97 8.81 3.87
C ARG A 60 -9.01 9.81 4.50
N PHE A 61 -7.92 10.13 3.82
CA PHE A 61 -7.00 11.18 4.23
C PHE A 61 -7.45 12.57 3.78
N GLU A 62 -8.53 12.67 3.00
CA GLU A 62 -8.99 13.91 2.39
C GLU A 62 -7.84 14.61 1.63
N ALA A 63 -7.03 13.80 0.93
CA ALA A 63 -5.79 14.28 0.31
C ALA A 63 -6.11 15.26 -0.83
N GLY A 64 -5.77 16.53 -0.64
CA GLY A 64 -5.96 17.58 -1.64
C GLY A 64 -5.03 17.46 -2.85
N ASP A 65 -3.91 16.75 -2.70
CA ASP A 65 -2.96 16.42 -3.76
C ASP A 65 -2.47 14.97 -3.57
N HIS A 66 -2.26 14.25 -4.67
CA HIS A 66 -1.79 12.86 -4.64
C HIS A 66 -1.06 12.50 -5.94
N ASP A 67 -0.05 11.65 -5.81
CA ASP A 67 0.62 11.01 -6.94
C ASP A 67 0.56 9.49 -6.79
N ILE A 68 0.26 8.79 -7.88
CA ILE A 68 0.17 7.32 -7.91
C ILE A 68 1.08 6.82 -9.02
N THR A 69 2.11 6.08 -8.64
CA THR A 69 2.94 5.32 -9.57
C THR A 69 2.59 3.84 -9.46
N GLU A 70 2.20 3.23 -10.58
CA GLU A 70 1.89 1.80 -10.66
C GLU A 70 3.02 1.05 -11.36
N VAL A 71 3.51 -0.01 -10.74
CA VAL A 71 4.61 -0.83 -11.27
C VAL A 71 4.15 -2.29 -11.35
N GLN A 72 4.16 -2.84 -12.57
CA GLN A 72 3.93 -4.27 -12.78
C GLN A 72 5.17 -5.06 -12.33
N ARG A 73 4.97 -6.05 -11.46
CA ARG A 73 6.04 -6.86 -10.86
C ARG A 73 5.92 -8.30 -11.33
N GLY A 74 7.05 -9.00 -11.45
CA GLY A 74 7.05 -10.42 -11.79
C GLY A 74 6.65 -10.72 -13.24
N LEU A 75 7.06 -9.88 -14.20
CA LEU A 75 6.89 -10.17 -15.62
C LEU A 75 7.72 -11.41 -15.99
N VAL A 76 7.10 -12.59 -15.93
CA VAL A 76 7.73 -13.84 -16.37
C VAL A 76 7.63 -13.92 -17.89
N PRO A 77 8.74 -14.15 -18.62
CA PRO A 77 8.68 -14.40 -20.05
C PRO A 77 7.75 -15.58 -20.34
N THR A 78 6.82 -15.41 -21.28
CA THR A 78 5.96 -16.49 -21.75
C THR A 78 6.82 -17.65 -22.27
N GLY A 79 6.76 -18.81 -21.62
CA GLY A 79 7.42 -20.03 -22.09
C GLY A 79 8.31 -20.77 -21.09
N VAL A 80 8.43 -20.31 -19.84
CA VAL A 80 9.07 -21.09 -18.77
C VAL A 80 8.00 -21.94 -18.09
N PRO A 81 8.03 -23.28 -18.18
CA PRO A 81 7.10 -24.12 -17.41
C PRO A 81 7.41 -23.97 -15.92
N SER A 82 6.34 -23.87 -15.12
CA SER A 82 6.35 -23.94 -13.66
C SER A 82 6.99 -25.22 -13.14
#